data_AF-A0A439CPB2-F1
#
_entry.id   AF-A0A439CPB2-F1
#
_cell.length_a   1.000
_cell.length_b   1.000
_cell.length_c   1.000
_cell.angle_alpha   90.00
_cell.angle_beta   90.00
_cell.angle_gamma   90.00
#
_symmetry.space_group_name_H-M   'P 1'
#
loop_
_entity.id
_entity.type
_entity.pdbx_description
1 polymer ?
#
loop_
_entity_poly.entity_id
_entity_poly.type
_entity_poly.pdbx_seq_one_letter_code
_entity_poly.pdbx_strand_id
1 'polypeptide(L)'
;MLDGSVLATIVLQRFAAPIGTTLGIKGQECELAEIRTIFETQAEFLLPRGLHQAAFWAGIRQEIYLAVLHQRSTTLCLDNCNIDRSLENAEDEVWMGRITLHLVDVLEFCFGLTEMDAYAVQKYEGLVGYLADWAASKPESFEPLFAQLPEDGGTFPEIVFLSDCAMAAWHYYHLARMLLIAHNPRAPRVGSSYMVALRSIDNEIKRDVQILCGIAETPGNAYRACPAAIMGIMLAGDRFTDRREQQALFDFLVKVEKSHAWPTWSIQQEMKETWGWSPS
;
A
#
# COMPACT_ATOMS: atom_id res chain seq x y z
N MET A 1 0.30 -30.59 -9.96
CA MET A 1 0.26 -30.06 -8.58
C MET A 1 1.58 -29.34 -8.36
N LEU A 2 1.58 -28.01 -8.37
CA LEU A 2 2.79 -27.24 -8.07
C LEU A 2 2.98 -27.27 -6.56
N ASP A 3 4.17 -27.66 -6.09
CA ASP A 3 4.52 -27.67 -4.67
C ASP A 3 4.49 -26.23 -4.13
N GLY A 4 4.04 -26.06 -2.87
CA GLY A 4 4.07 -24.76 -2.20
C GLY A 4 5.48 -24.16 -2.16
N SER A 5 6.52 -24.99 -2.17
CA SER A 5 7.92 -24.54 -2.28
C SER A 5 8.21 -23.85 -3.62
N VAL A 6 7.60 -24.33 -4.71
CA VAL A 6 7.70 -23.74 -6.04
C VAL A 6 6.93 -22.43 -6.10
N LEU A 7 5.77 -22.33 -5.46
CA LEU A 7 5.01 -21.07 -5.36
C LEU A 7 5.77 -20.01 -4.56
N ALA A 8 6.33 -20.38 -3.41
CA ALA A 8 7.18 -19.49 -2.63
C ALA A 8 8.43 -19.06 -3.42
N THR A 9 9.02 -19.98 -4.18
CA THR A 9 10.17 -19.67 -5.05
C THR A 9 9.80 -18.72 -6.18
N ILE A 10 8.62 -18.90 -6.80
CA ILE A 10 8.13 -17.99 -7.86
C ILE A 10 7.85 -16.60 -7.29
N VAL A 11 7.20 -16.51 -6.12
CA VAL A 11 6.98 -15.22 -5.45
C VAL A 11 8.32 -14.56 -5.10
N LEU A 12 9.28 -15.30 -4.54
CA LEU A 12 10.61 -14.78 -4.19
C LEU A 12 11.44 -14.38 -5.42
N GLN A 13 11.42 -15.17 -6.50
CA GLN A 13 12.08 -14.85 -7.77
C GLN A 13 11.44 -13.64 -8.45
N ARG A 14 10.12 -13.48 -8.35
CA ARG A 14 9.40 -12.33 -8.88
C ARG A 14 9.48 -11.08 -8.00
N PHE A 15 9.78 -11.20 -6.70
CA PHE A 15 10.23 -10.04 -5.93
C PHE A 15 11.54 -9.53 -6.54
N ALA A 16 12.48 -10.40 -6.94
CA ALA A 16 13.78 -9.98 -7.51
C ALA A 16 13.75 -9.51 -8.99
N ALA A 17 12.73 -9.86 -9.78
CA ALA A 17 12.73 -9.61 -11.22
C ALA A 17 12.47 -8.14 -11.64
N PRO A 18 11.51 -7.40 -11.03
CA PRO A 18 11.35 -5.95 -11.28
C PRO A 18 12.52 -5.12 -10.74
N ILE A 19 13.33 -5.72 -9.85
CA ILE A 19 14.37 -5.06 -9.06
C ILE A 19 15.68 -4.88 -9.83
N GLY A 20 15.89 -5.60 -10.94
CA GLY A 20 17.17 -5.63 -11.66
C GLY A 20 17.19 -4.98 -13.04
N THR A 21 16.05 -4.64 -13.65
CA THR A 21 16.03 -4.32 -15.08
C THR A 21 14.99 -3.29 -15.44
N THR A 22 15.44 -2.16 -16.02
CA THR A 22 14.66 -1.32 -16.93
C THR A 22 14.28 -2.14 -18.16
N LEU A 23 13.26 -2.98 -18.06
CA LEU A 23 12.68 -3.67 -19.21
C LEU A 23 11.69 -2.72 -19.88
N GLY A 24 11.90 -2.48 -21.17
CA GLY A 24 11.02 -1.64 -21.97
C GLY A 24 9.58 -2.19 -22.01
N ILE A 25 8.65 -1.29 -22.37
CA ILE A 25 7.18 -1.44 -22.35
C ILE A 25 6.68 -2.82 -22.84
N LYS A 26 7.32 -3.45 -23.84
CA LYS A 26 6.94 -4.78 -24.37
C LYS A 26 7.27 -5.97 -23.47
N GLY A 27 8.30 -5.88 -22.62
CA GLY A 27 8.61 -6.92 -21.64
C GLY A 27 7.58 -6.96 -20.51
N GLN A 28 7.08 -5.78 -20.15
CA GLN A 28 6.08 -5.57 -19.10
C GLN A 28 4.71 -6.16 -19.46
N GLU A 29 4.28 -6.05 -20.72
CA GLU A 29 3.02 -6.65 -21.20
C GLU A 29 3.04 -8.18 -21.22
N CYS A 30 4.18 -8.80 -21.56
CA CYS A 30 4.33 -10.26 -21.61
C CYS A 30 4.31 -10.86 -20.20
N GLU A 31 4.95 -10.18 -19.23
CA GLU A 31 4.98 -10.59 -17.83
C GLU A 31 3.59 -10.48 -17.17
N LEU A 32 2.80 -9.45 -17.52
CA LEU A 32 1.41 -9.30 -17.07
C LEU A 32 0.46 -10.38 -17.61
N ALA A 33 0.66 -10.83 -18.85
CA ALA A 33 -0.13 -11.91 -19.43
C ALA A 33 0.16 -13.27 -18.76
N GLU A 34 1.41 -13.52 -18.37
CA GLU A 34 1.80 -14.71 -17.63
C GLU A 34 1.33 -14.68 -16.17
N ILE A 35 1.33 -13.51 -15.52
CA ILE A 35 0.72 -13.29 -14.19
C ILE A 35 -0.77 -13.68 -14.21
N ARG A 36 -1.52 -13.18 -15.19
CA ARG A 36 -2.94 -13.45 -15.36
C ARG A 36 -3.23 -14.95 -15.49
N THR A 37 -2.47 -15.65 -16.32
CA THR A 37 -2.65 -17.09 -16.58
C THR A 37 -2.43 -17.93 -15.31
N ILE A 38 -1.50 -17.52 -14.43
CA ILE A 38 -1.18 -18.23 -13.18
C ILE A 38 -2.25 -17.97 -12.10
N PHE A 39 -2.75 -16.74 -11.97
CA PHE A 39 -3.85 -16.46 -11.04
C PHE A 39 -5.15 -17.13 -11.48
N GLU A 40 -5.46 -17.11 -12.79
CA GLU A 40 -6.64 -17.78 -13.36
C GLU A 40 -6.59 -19.32 -13.19
N THR A 41 -5.40 -19.94 -13.27
CA THR A 41 -5.25 -21.39 -13.01
C THR A 41 -5.25 -21.77 -11.52
N GLN A 42 -5.19 -20.79 -10.61
CA GLN A 42 -5.08 -21.03 -9.16
C GLN A 42 -6.34 -20.68 -8.37
N ALA A 43 -7.32 -20.03 -8.99
CA ALA A 43 -8.60 -19.73 -8.38
C ALA A 43 -9.44 -20.99 -8.04
N GLU A 44 -9.13 -22.14 -8.65
CA GLU A 44 -9.84 -23.42 -8.43
C GLU A 44 -9.40 -24.18 -7.15
N PHE A 45 -8.35 -23.77 -6.45
CA PHE A 45 -7.78 -24.57 -5.35
C PHE A 45 -7.55 -23.77 -4.06
N LEU A 46 -8.62 -23.16 -3.57
CA LEU A 46 -8.59 -22.44 -2.30
C LEU A 46 -8.79 -23.36 -1.10
N LEU A 47 -7.66 -23.57 -0.44
CA LEU A 47 -7.39 -24.16 0.88
C LEU A 47 -7.36 -25.70 0.94
N PRO A 48 -6.30 -26.25 1.57
CA PRO A 48 -6.09 -26.06 3.01
C PRO A 48 -4.68 -25.60 3.41
N ARG A 49 -4.66 -24.69 4.41
CA ARG A 49 -3.62 -24.33 5.40
C ARG A 49 -2.13 -24.58 5.07
N GLY A 50 -1.32 -23.56 5.30
CA GLY A 50 0.15 -23.64 5.22
C GLY A 50 0.70 -22.81 4.05
N LEU A 51 1.66 -23.36 3.31
CA LEU A 51 2.47 -22.60 2.34
C LEU A 51 1.66 -22.00 1.19
N HIS A 52 0.54 -22.62 0.78
CA HIS A 52 -0.35 -22.09 -0.25
C HIS A 52 -1.04 -20.79 0.17
N GLN A 53 -1.52 -20.70 1.42
CA GLN A 53 -2.14 -19.49 1.95
C GLN A 53 -1.09 -18.38 2.10
N ALA A 54 0.13 -18.72 2.52
CA ALA A 54 1.24 -17.78 2.59
C ALA A 54 1.61 -17.24 1.19
N ALA A 55 1.69 -18.12 0.18
CA ALA A 55 1.98 -17.74 -1.20
C ALA A 55 0.86 -16.86 -1.80
N PHE A 56 -0.41 -17.19 -1.55
CA PHE A 56 -1.55 -16.37 -1.95
C PHE A 56 -1.42 -14.94 -1.43
N TRP A 57 -1.26 -14.78 -0.10
CA TRP A 57 -1.12 -13.45 0.49
C TRP A 57 0.14 -12.72 0.08
N ALA A 58 1.24 -13.43 -0.19
CA ALA A 58 2.45 -12.83 -0.72
C ALA A 58 2.25 -12.33 -2.16
N GLY A 59 1.51 -13.07 -2.99
CA GLY A 59 1.10 -12.64 -4.32
C GLY A 59 0.19 -11.41 -4.29
N ILE A 60 -0.79 -11.36 -3.39
CA ILE A 60 -1.64 -10.16 -3.20
C ILE A 60 -0.79 -8.93 -2.84
N ARG A 61 0.12 -9.05 -1.86
CA ARG A 61 1.00 -7.95 -1.45
C ARG A 61 1.91 -7.48 -2.58
N GLN A 62 2.43 -8.42 -3.38
CA GLN A 62 3.24 -8.10 -4.53
C GLN A 62 2.43 -7.34 -5.60
N GLU A 63 1.21 -7.78 -5.88
CA GLU A 63 0.36 -7.09 -6.86
C GLU A 63 -0.05 -5.70 -6.37
N ILE A 64 -0.33 -5.52 -5.08
CA ILE A 64 -0.54 -4.19 -4.47
C ILE A 64 0.68 -3.29 -4.75
N TYR A 65 1.89 -3.79 -4.48
CA TYR A 65 3.12 -3.04 -4.74
C TYR A 65 3.27 -2.66 -6.22
N LEU A 66 3.05 -3.60 -7.14
CA LEU A 66 3.14 -3.35 -8.58
C LEU A 66 2.05 -2.39 -9.09
N ALA A 67 0.84 -2.48 -8.54
CA ALA A 67 -0.26 -1.57 -8.86
C ALA A 67 0.07 -0.13 -8.44
N VAL A 68 0.67 0.05 -7.25
CA VAL A 68 1.16 1.36 -6.79
C VAL A 68 2.33 1.84 -7.65
N LEU A 69 3.33 0.99 -7.90
CA LEU A 69 4.53 1.33 -8.68
C LEU A 69 4.21 1.79 -10.10
N HIS A 70 3.26 1.14 -10.74
CA HIS A 70 2.90 1.45 -12.13
C HIS A 70 1.62 2.28 -12.25
N GLN A 71 1.03 2.70 -11.13
CA GLN A 71 -0.26 3.39 -11.07
C GLN A 71 -1.32 2.75 -11.98
N ARG A 72 -1.46 1.42 -11.86
CA ARG A 72 -2.36 0.62 -12.69
C ARG A 72 -3.39 -0.11 -11.84
N SER A 73 -4.54 -0.41 -12.44
CA SER A 73 -5.51 -1.34 -11.84
C SER A 73 -4.87 -2.69 -11.55
N THR A 74 -5.34 -3.33 -10.48
CA THR A 74 -4.94 -4.70 -10.15
C THR A 74 -5.42 -5.68 -11.20
N THR A 75 -4.65 -6.74 -11.45
CA THR A 75 -4.96 -7.83 -12.40
C THR A 75 -5.58 -9.06 -11.72
N LEU A 76 -5.93 -8.94 -10.44
CA LEU A 76 -6.44 -10.05 -9.64
C LEU A 76 -7.89 -10.35 -10.01
N CYS A 77 -8.18 -11.63 -10.26
CA CYS A 77 -9.54 -12.14 -10.32
C CYS A 77 -9.84 -12.86 -8.99
N LEU A 78 -10.59 -12.20 -8.12
CA LEU A 78 -10.93 -12.73 -6.79
C LEU A 78 -12.33 -13.36 -6.73
N ASP A 79 -13.07 -13.38 -7.85
CA ASP A 79 -14.48 -13.78 -7.90
C ASP A 79 -14.74 -15.21 -7.42
N ASN A 80 -13.79 -16.10 -7.69
CA ASN A 80 -13.88 -17.51 -7.28
C ASN A 80 -13.29 -17.75 -5.89
N CYS A 81 -12.83 -16.69 -5.21
CA CYS A 81 -12.19 -16.83 -3.93
C CYS A 81 -13.19 -16.77 -2.77
N ASN A 82 -13.22 -17.82 -1.93
CA ASN A 82 -13.98 -17.80 -0.67
C ASN A 82 -13.26 -16.94 0.37
N ILE A 83 -13.33 -15.63 0.17
CA ILE A 83 -12.68 -14.64 1.02
C ILE A 83 -13.72 -14.05 1.96
N ASP A 84 -13.43 -14.14 3.25
CA ASP A 84 -14.17 -13.41 4.27
C ASP A 84 -13.94 -11.90 4.14
N ARG A 85 -14.99 -11.17 3.72
CA ARG A 85 -15.06 -9.71 3.67
C ARG A 85 -15.95 -9.11 4.77
N SER A 86 -16.47 -9.95 5.68
CA SER A 86 -17.36 -9.50 6.75
C SER A 86 -16.62 -8.64 7.78
N LEU A 87 -17.36 -8.10 8.76
CA LEU A 87 -16.78 -7.46 9.94
C LEU A 87 -17.08 -8.28 11.21
N GLU A 88 -17.42 -9.55 11.05
CA GLU A 88 -17.67 -10.45 12.19
C GLU A 88 -16.37 -10.77 12.93
N ASN A 89 -16.47 -11.10 14.22
CA ASN A 89 -15.32 -11.49 15.02
C ASN A 89 -14.58 -12.69 14.39
N ALA A 90 -13.27 -12.56 14.24
CA ALA A 90 -12.39 -13.54 13.61
C ALA A 90 -10.96 -13.38 14.15
N GLU A 91 -10.06 -14.29 13.74
CA GLU A 91 -8.62 -14.23 14.07
C GLU A 91 -7.94 -13.00 13.44
N ASP A 92 -6.82 -12.55 14.03
CA ASP A 92 -6.08 -11.36 13.59
C ASP A 92 -5.66 -11.45 12.10
N GLU A 93 -5.28 -12.63 11.63
CA GLU A 93 -4.90 -12.86 10.22
C GLU A 93 -6.07 -12.60 9.27
N VAL A 94 -7.29 -12.90 9.70
CA VAL A 94 -8.51 -12.64 8.92
C VAL A 94 -8.79 -11.14 8.87
N TRP A 95 -8.66 -10.44 9.99
CA TRP A 95 -8.81 -8.98 10.04
C TRP A 95 -7.77 -8.24 9.21
N MET A 96 -6.50 -8.67 9.25
CA MET A 96 -5.44 -8.18 8.37
C MET A 96 -5.76 -8.49 6.90
N GLY A 97 -6.25 -9.69 6.61
CA GLY A 97 -6.65 -10.09 5.25
C GLY A 97 -7.77 -9.22 4.67
N ARG A 98 -8.79 -8.92 5.48
CA ARG A 98 -9.93 -8.06 5.10
C ARG A 98 -9.46 -6.67 4.65
N ILE A 99 -8.61 -6.01 5.43
CA ILE A 99 -8.11 -4.68 5.06
C ILE A 99 -7.12 -4.72 3.89
N THR A 100 -6.34 -5.79 3.76
CA THR A 100 -5.44 -6.01 2.61
C THR A 100 -6.24 -6.06 1.31
N LEU A 101 -7.35 -6.78 1.31
CA LEU A 101 -8.21 -6.92 0.13
C LEU A 101 -9.06 -5.69 -0.12
N HIS A 102 -9.45 -4.99 0.94
CA HIS A 102 -10.06 -3.68 0.78
C HIS A 102 -9.12 -2.70 0.05
N LEU A 103 -7.82 -2.71 0.33
CA LEU A 103 -6.84 -1.93 -0.43
C LEU A 103 -6.79 -2.34 -1.92
N VAL A 104 -6.96 -3.63 -2.24
CA VAL A 104 -7.07 -4.09 -3.65
C VAL A 104 -8.30 -3.46 -4.31
N ASP A 105 -9.46 -3.50 -3.67
CA ASP A 105 -10.70 -2.89 -4.19
C ASP A 105 -10.54 -1.36 -4.37
N VAL A 106 -9.82 -0.69 -3.46
CA VAL A 106 -9.51 0.76 -3.56
C VAL A 106 -8.56 1.05 -4.73
N LEU A 107 -7.51 0.24 -4.93
CA LEU A 107 -6.60 0.39 -6.07
C LEU A 107 -7.30 0.20 -7.40
N GLU A 108 -8.20 -0.79 -7.50
CA GLU A 108 -9.04 -1.00 -8.69
C GLU A 108 -9.94 0.22 -8.95
N PHE A 109 -10.53 0.81 -7.92
CA PHE A 109 -11.31 2.03 -8.06
C PHE A 109 -10.46 3.23 -8.52
N CYS A 110 -9.30 3.45 -7.90
CA CYS A 110 -8.45 4.62 -8.14
C CYS A 110 -7.70 4.58 -9.48
N PHE A 111 -7.20 3.42 -9.88
CA PHE A 111 -6.39 3.25 -11.10
C PHE A 111 -7.13 2.53 -12.24
N GLY A 112 -8.38 2.13 -12.01
CA GLY A 112 -9.27 1.61 -13.04
C GLY A 112 -9.87 2.73 -13.91
N LEU A 113 -10.33 2.35 -15.11
CA LEU A 113 -11.09 3.24 -15.99
C LEU A 113 -12.53 3.38 -15.46
N THR A 114 -12.72 4.18 -14.42
CA THR A 114 -14.06 4.47 -13.89
C THR A 114 -14.54 5.81 -14.47
N GLU A 115 -15.60 5.79 -15.28
CA GLU A 115 -16.27 7.03 -15.69
C GLU A 115 -16.81 7.74 -14.44
N MET A 116 -16.67 9.07 -14.40
CA MET A 116 -17.13 9.86 -13.26
C MET A 116 -18.64 10.07 -13.30
N ASP A 117 -19.37 9.02 -12.98
CA ASP A 117 -20.82 8.99 -12.95
C ASP A 117 -21.37 8.78 -11.52
N ALA A 118 -22.70 8.64 -11.41
CA ALA A 118 -23.34 8.38 -10.13
C ALA A 118 -22.91 7.03 -9.50
N TYR A 119 -22.55 6.05 -10.34
CA TYR A 119 -22.08 4.76 -9.89
C TYR A 119 -20.69 4.85 -9.24
N ALA A 120 -19.78 5.65 -9.81
CA ALA A 120 -18.47 5.91 -9.23
C ALA A 120 -18.57 6.55 -7.83
N VAL A 121 -19.49 7.51 -7.65
CA VAL A 121 -19.73 8.14 -6.35
C VAL A 121 -20.26 7.12 -5.33
N GLN A 122 -21.19 6.25 -5.73
CA GLN A 122 -21.71 5.21 -4.84
C GLN A 122 -20.63 4.18 -4.46
N LYS A 123 -19.82 3.72 -5.43
CA LYS A 123 -18.69 2.81 -5.18
C LYS A 123 -17.70 3.46 -4.21
N TYR A 124 -17.35 4.73 -4.42
CA TYR A 124 -16.51 5.50 -3.51
C TYR A 124 -17.05 5.56 -2.09
N GLU A 125 -18.34 5.88 -1.91
CA GLU A 125 -18.97 5.94 -0.59
C GLU A 125 -18.96 4.58 0.11
N GLY A 126 -19.19 3.49 -0.63
CA GLY A 126 -19.08 2.14 -0.10
C GLY A 126 -17.66 1.81 0.39
N LEU A 127 -16.63 2.22 -0.37
CA LEU A 127 -15.24 2.00 0.02
C LEU A 127 -14.87 2.80 1.28
N VAL A 128 -15.22 4.09 1.32
CA VAL A 128 -15.00 4.95 2.50
C VAL A 128 -15.74 4.41 3.72
N GLY A 129 -17.00 3.98 3.53
CA GLY A 129 -17.83 3.39 4.57
C GLY A 129 -17.20 2.12 5.16
N TYR A 130 -16.79 1.18 4.30
CA TYR A 130 -16.12 -0.04 4.75
C TYR A 130 -14.84 0.26 5.53
N LEU A 131 -14.00 1.18 5.04
CA LEU A 131 -12.76 1.56 5.72
C LEU A 131 -13.03 2.10 7.13
N ALA A 132 -14.06 2.94 7.27
CA ALA A 132 -14.48 3.49 8.57
C ALA A 132 -15.04 2.40 9.50
N ASP A 133 -15.92 1.54 8.99
CA ASP A 133 -16.54 0.46 9.75
C ASP A 133 -15.50 -0.57 10.21
N TRP A 134 -14.52 -0.88 9.36
CA TRP A 134 -13.39 -1.74 9.71
C TRP A 134 -12.59 -1.17 10.88
N ALA A 135 -12.25 0.13 10.85
CA ALA A 135 -11.49 0.76 11.94
C ALA A 135 -12.26 0.81 13.26
N ALA A 136 -13.58 0.95 13.18
CA ALA A 136 -14.48 0.94 14.34
C ALA A 136 -14.70 -0.48 14.91
N SER A 137 -14.59 -1.51 14.08
CA SER A 137 -14.93 -2.89 14.44
C SER A 137 -13.72 -3.79 14.71
N LYS A 138 -12.50 -3.35 14.38
CA LYS A 138 -11.27 -4.13 14.56
C LYS A 138 -11.12 -4.63 16.02
N PRO A 139 -10.49 -5.80 16.25
CA PRO A 139 -10.24 -6.30 17.59
C PRO A 139 -9.28 -5.42 18.39
N GLU A 140 -9.31 -5.54 19.72
CA GLU A 140 -8.40 -4.82 20.63
C GLU A 140 -6.91 -5.13 20.37
N SER A 141 -6.59 -6.33 19.85
CA SER A 141 -5.22 -6.70 19.44
C SER A 141 -4.63 -5.77 18.36
N PHE A 142 -5.48 -4.98 17.69
CA PHE A 142 -5.07 -4.02 16.66
C PHE A 142 -4.78 -2.63 17.22
N GLU A 143 -5.06 -2.38 18.50
CA GLU A 143 -4.70 -1.11 19.12
C GLU A 143 -3.17 -1.02 19.30
N PRO A 144 -2.57 0.15 19.02
CA PRO A 144 -1.16 0.36 19.31
C PRO A 144 -0.92 0.27 20.82
N LEU A 145 0.13 -0.44 21.21
CA LEU A 145 0.60 -0.48 22.60
C LEU A 145 1.09 0.90 23.04
N PHE A 146 1.70 1.62 22.11
CA PHE A 146 2.28 2.93 22.33
C PHE A 146 2.17 3.75 21.05
N ALA A 147 1.80 5.02 21.19
CA ALA A 147 1.78 5.97 20.10
C ALA A 147 2.20 7.34 20.63
N GLN A 148 3.28 7.90 20.08
CA GLN A 148 3.79 9.21 20.44
C GLN A 148 4.05 10.03 19.16
N LEU A 149 3.53 11.25 19.14
CA LEU A 149 3.84 12.21 18.08
C LEU A 149 5.32 12.62 18.15
N PRO A 150 5.95 12.98 17.02
CA PRO A 150 7.35 13.40 17.04
C PRO A 150 7.57 14.57 18.02
N GLU A 151 8.59 14.45 18.87
CA GLU A 151 9.07 15.57 19.70
C GLU A 151 9.73 16.65 18.83
N ASP A 152 10.04 17.81 19.41
CA ASP A 152 10.59 18.96 18.70
C ASP A 152 11.83 18.59 17.85
N GLY A 153 11.63 18.48 16.54
CA GLY A 153 12.65 18.14 15.54
C GLY A 153 12.46 16.79 14.83
N GLY A 154 11.59 15.91 15.33
CA GLY A 154 11.21 14.66 14.67
C GLY A 154 10.20 14.87 13.53
N THR A 155 10.21 13.99 12.52
CA THR A 155 9.23 14.01 11.42
C THR A 155 8.20 12.88 11.52
N PHE A 156 8.61 11.70 11.99
CA PHE A 156 7.75 10.53 12.07
C PHE A 156 7.32 10.24 13.51
N PRO A 157 6.06 9.81 13.74
CA PRO A 157 5.62 9.35 15.05
C PRO A 157 6.26 8.01 15.41
N GLU A 158 6.34 7.71 16.70
CA GLU A 158 6.69 6.38 17.19
C GLU A 158 5.40 5.60 17.48
N ILE A 159 5.22 4.44 16.84
CA ILE A 159 4.00 3.63 16.97
C ILE A 159 4.40 2.16 17.11
N VAL A 160 4.06 1.58 18.26
CA VAL A 160 4.42 0.21 18.60
C VAL A 160 3.16 -0.65 18.62
N PHE A 161 3.19 -1.75 17.86
CA PHE A 161 2.15 -2.78 17.88
C PHE A 161 2.67 -4.04 18.54
N LEU A 162 1.79 -4.77 19.22
CA LEU A 162 2.10 -6.09 19.78
C LEU A 162 2.11 -7.20 18.71
N SER A 163 1.33 -7.01 17.64
CA SER A 163 1.06 -8.02 16.62
C SER A 163 1.53 -7.53 15.24
N ASP A 164 2.22 -8.39 14.49
CA ASP A 164 2.59 -8.12 13.09
C ASP A 164 1.33 -7.96 12.21
N CYS A 165 0.24 -8.67 12.53
CA CYS A 165 -1.04 -8.53 11.84
C CYS A 165 -1.63 -7.14 12.04
N ALA A 166 -1.61 -6.64 13.28
CA ALA A 166 -2.07 -5.28 13.61
C ALA A 166 -1.26 -4.23 12.86
N MET A 167 0.07 -4.33 12.91
CA MET A 167 0.98 -3.44 12.20
C MET A 167 0.71 -3.42 10.68
N ALA A 168 0.65 -4.61 10.06
CA ALA A 168 0.40 -4.73 8.63
C ALA A 168 -1.00 -4.20 8.24
N ALA A 169 -2.01 -4.47 9.06
CA ALA A 169 -3.36 -3.99 8.83
C ALA A 169 -3.44 -2.46 8.84
N TRP A 170 -2.78 -1.80 9.78
CA TRP A 170 -2.71 -0.34 9.81
C TRP A 170 -1.96 0.24 8.62
N HIS A 171 -0.91 -0.42 8.12
CA HIS A 171 -0.27 -0.02 6.87
C HIS A 171 -1.25 -0.03 5.69
N TYR A 172 -2.01 -1.11 5.51
CA TYR A 172 -2.99 -1.19 4.42
C TYR A 172 -4.14 -0.21 4.60
N TYR A 173 -4.57 0.02 5.84
CA TYR A 173 -5.55 1.05 6.18
C TYR A 173 -5.09 2.44 5.74
N HIS A 174 -3.87 2.85 6.09
CA HIS A 174 -3.34 4.17 5.74
C HIS A 174 -3.15 4.33 4.23
N LEU A 175 -2.67 3.31 3.53
CA LEU A 175 -2.58 3.34 2.06
C LEU A 175 -3.96 3.48 1.40
N ALA A 176 -4.96 2.73 1.87
CA ALA A 176 -6.33 2.82 1.36
C ALA A 176 -6.91 4.23 1.63
N ARG A 177 -6.69 4.77 2.82
CA ARG A 177 -7.13 6.12 3.19
C ARG A 177 -6.51 7.18 2.30
N MET A 178 -5.20 7.13 2.08
CA MET A 178 -4.50 8.07 1.19
C MET A 178 -5.11 8.08 -0.22
N LEU A 179 -5.33 6.91 -0.79
CA LEU A 179 -5.89 6.75 -2.13
C LEU A 179 -7.33 7.29 -2.21
N LEU A 180 -8.17 6.98 -1.22
CA LEU A 180 -9.56 7.47 -1.16
C LEU A 180 -9.64 8.98 -0.94
N ILE A 181 -8.73 9.58 -0.16
CA ILE A 181 -8.66 11.04 -0.01
C ILE A 181 -8.25 11.67 -1.35
N ALA A 182 -7.21 11.14 -1.99
CA ALA A 182 -6.69 11.67 -3.26
C ALA A 182 -7.69 11.56 -4.43
N HIS A 183 -8.50 10.51 -4.46
CA HIS A 183 -9.44 10.22 -5.55
C HIS A 183 -10.90 10.53 -5.20
N ASN A 184 -11.14 11.41 -4.22
CA ASN A 184 -12.49 11.80 -3.83
C ASN A 184 -13.25 12.46 -5.01
N PRO A 185 -14.30 11.83 -5.57
CA PRO A 185 -15.03 12.37 -6.72
C PRO A 185 -15.82 13.65 -6.39
N ARG A 186 -16.01 13.96 -5.10
CA ARG A 186 -16.72 15.15 -4.61
C ARG A 186 -15.80 16.33 -4.29
N ALA A 187 -14.49 16.16 -4.40
CA ALA A 187 -13.55 17.25 -4.14
C ALA A 187 -13.83 18.43 -5.09
N PRO A 188 -13.90 19.68 -4.58
CA PRO A 188 -14.01 20.85 -5.44
C PRO A 188 -12.88 20.86 -6.47
N ARG A 189 -13.14 21.31 -7.71
CA ARG A 189 -12.12 21.30 -8.78
C ARG A 189 -11.59 22.68 -9.16
N VAL A 190 -12.34 23.74 -8.81
CA VAL A 190 -12.07 25.12 -9.22
C VAL A 190 -12.47 26.08 -8.11
N GLY A 191 -11.72 27.18 -7.96
CA GLY A 191 -12.08 28.31 -7.09
C GLY A 191 -11.21 28.45 -5.82
N SER A 192 -11.50 29.45 -5.00
CA SER A 192 -10.76 29.68 -3.74
C SER A 192 -10.97 28.56 -2.71
N SER A 193 -12.19 28.00 -2.65
CA SER A 193 -12.49 26.82 -1.84
C SER A 193 -11.71 25.58 -2.26
N TYR A 194 -11.30 25.49 -3.53
CA TYR A 194 -10.45 24.39 -4.03
C TYR A 194 -9.05 24.43 -3.42
N MET A 195 -8.40 25.60 -3.37
CA MET A 195 -7.06 25.74 -2.79
C MET A 195 -7.02 25.39 -1.29
N VAL A 196 -8.08 25.72 -0.55
CA VAL A 196 -8.21 25.37 0.86
C VAL A 196 -8.44 23.86 1.02
N ALA A 197 -9.32 23.27 0.22
CA ALA A 197 -9.57 21.83 0.22
C ALA A 197 -8.31 21.03 -0.15
N LEU A 198 -7.57 21.46 -1.17
CA LEU A 198 -6.33 20.82 -1.62
C LEU A 198 -5.28 20.80 -0.52
N ARG A 199 -5.08 21.92 0.20
CA ARG A 199 -4.15 21.95 1.34
C ARG A 199 -4.59 21.04 2.48
N SER A 200 -5.89 20.92 2.75
CA SER A 200 -6.39 19.98 3.77
C SER A 200 -6.08 18.54 3.37
N ILE A 201 -6.42 18.19 2.12
CA ILE A 201 -6.15 16.89 1.51
C ILE A 201 -4.66 16.55 1.60
N ASP A 202 -3.78 17.46 1.17
CA ASP A 202 -2.33 17.24 1.21
C ASP A 202 -1.84 17.03 2.64
N ASN A 203 -2.33 17.80 3.61
CA ASN A 203 -1.96 17.62 5.01
C ASN A 203 -2.42 16.27 5.58
N GLU A 204 -3.60 15.79 5.20
CA GLU A 204 -4.10 14.48 5.64
C GLU A 204 -3.27 13.34 5.03
N ILE A 205 -3.01 13.39 3.72
CA ILE A 205 -2.18 12.40 3.03
C ILE A 205 -0.74 12.40 3.57
N LYS A 206 -0.14 13.59 3.81
CA LYS A 206 1.20 13.69 4.39
C LYS A 206 1.28 13.06 5.78
N ARG A 207 0.25 13.23 6.62
CA ARG A 207 0.17 12.58 7.94
C ARG A 207 0.14 11.06 7.79
N ASP A 208 -0.60 10.53 6.82
CA ASP A 208 -0.61 9.09 6.54
C ASP A 208 0.77 8.57 6.13
N VAL A 209 1.47 9.27 5.23
CA VAL A 209 2.85 8.92 4.85
C VAL A 209 3.78 8.94 6.06
N GLN A 210 3.67 9.96 6.92
CA GLN A 210 4.48 10.06 8.14
C GLN A 210 4.19 8.90 9.10
N ILE A 211 2.91 8.51 9.27
CA ILE A 211 2.53 7.35 10.08
C ILE A 211 3.13 6.06 9.51
N LEU A 212 3.01 5.82 8.20
CA LEU A 212 3.61 4.65 7.55
C LEU A 212 5.12 4.58 7.79
N CYS A 213 5.83 5.70 7.63
CA CYS A 213 7.27 5.78 7.90
C CYS A 213 7.59 5.56 9.39
N GLY A 214 6.78 6.11 10.30
CA GLY A 214 6.96 5.96 11.75
C GLY A 214 6.80 4.52 12.24
N ILE A 215 5.79 3.81 11.73
CA ILE A 215 5.61 2.38 12.01
C ILE A 215 6.83 1.58 11.51
N ALA A 216 7.35 1.93 10.34
CA ALA A 216 8.52 1.26 9.76
C ALA A 216 9.85 1.57 10.44
N GLU A 217 10.01 2.78 10.97
CA GLU A 217 11.18 3.22 11.73
C GLU A 217 11.24 2.63 13.15
N THR A 218 10.09 2.17 13.67
CA THR A 218 10.01 1.57 15.01
C THR A 218 10.90 0.32 15.10
N PRO A 219 11.79 0.22 16.11
CA PRO A 219 12.73 -0.90 16.23
C PRO A 219 12.03 -2.26 16.23
N GLY A 220 12.52 -3.19 15.39
CA GLY A 220 11.97 -4.54 15.26
C GLY A 220 10.96 -4.71 14.11
N ASN A 221 10.42 -3.63 13.55
CA ASN A 221 9.44 -3.66 12.45
C ASN A 221 10.07 -3.59 11.06
N ALA A 222 11.30 -3.07 10.98
CA ALA A 222 11.83 -2.45 9.76
C ALA A 222 11.67 -3.31 8.49
N TYR A 223 12.12 -4.57 8.46
CA TYR A 223 12.00 -5.39 7.23
C TYR A 223 10.55 -5.59 6.74
N ARG A 224 9.61 -5.78 7.67
CA ARG A 224 8.21 -6.11 7.35
C ARG A 224 7.37 -4.87 7.02
N ALA A 225 7.72 -3.73 7.59
CA ALA A 225 6.96 -2.49 7.51
C ALA A 225 7.39 -1.59 6.33
N CYS A 226 8.65 -1.68 5.89
CA CYS A 226 9.21 -0.86 4.82
C CYS A 226 8.37 -0.78 3.53
N PRO A 227 7.81 -1.88 2.99
CA PRO A 227 7.08 -1.81 1.72
C PRO A 227 5.92 -0.82 1.72
N ALA A 228 5.17 -0.75 2.81
CA ALA A 228 4.04 0.16 2.91
C ALA A 228 4.47 1.63 2.98
N ALA A 229 5.52 1.93 3.76
CA ALA A 229 6.10 3.26 3.81
C ALA A 229 6.66 3.70 2.45
N ILE A 230 7.37 2.81 1.75
CA ILE A 230 7.86 3.06 0.39
C ILE A 230 6.69 3.38 -0.55
N MET A 231 5.63 2.56 -0.55
CA MET A 231 4.43 2.81 -1.35
C MET A 231 3.77 4.15 -1.01
N GLY A 232 3.71 4.51 0.27
CA GLY A 232 3.20 5.81 0.71
C GLY A 232 4.01 6.98 0.13
N ILE A 233 5.35 6.88 0.16
CA ILE A 233 6.24 7.87 -0.43
C ILE A 233 6.07 7.94 -1.95
N MET A 234 5.91 6.81 -2.64
CA MET A 234 5.67 6.80 -4.08
C MET A 234 4.35 7.48 -4.47
N LEU A 235 3.29 7.27 -3.67
CA LEU A 235 1.97 7.83 -3.94
C LEU A 235 1.88 9.34 -3.69
N ALA A 236 2.66 9.84 -2.73
CA ALA A 236 2.43 11.18 -2.17
C ALA A 236 3.69 11.96 -1.76
N GLY A 237 4.89 11.46 -2.08
CA GLY A 237 6.15 12.12 -1.78
C GLY A 237 6.29 13.49 -2.44
N ASP A 238 5.65 13.66 -3.60
CA ASP A 238 5.55 14.92 -4.35
C ASP A 238 4.86 16.06 -3.58
N ARG A 239 3.96 15.71 -2.63
CA ARG A 239 3.22 16.68 -1.80
C ARG A 239 4.06 17.30 -0.68
N PHE A 240 5.24 16.76 -0.40
CA PHE A 240 6.12 17.29 0.65
C PHE A 240 6.92 18.48 0.14
N THR A 241 6.70 19.64 0.77
CA THR A 241 7.34 20.92 0.40
C THR A 241 8.32 21.43 1.45
N ASP A 242 8.23 20.96 2.69
CA ASP A 242 9.18 21.31 3.74
C ASP A 242 10.48 20.49 3.59
N ARG A 243 11.62 21.19 3.62
CA ARG A 243 12.93 20.57 3.39
C ARG A 243 13.28 19.51 4.45
N ARG A 244 12.83 19.69 5.70
CA ARG A 244 13.11 18.73 6.78
C ARG A 244 12.30 17.45 6.57
N GLU A 245 11.02 17.59 6.22
CA GLU A 245 10.18 16.44 5.92
C GLU A 245 10.71 15.66 4.71
N GLN A 246 11.06 16.36 3.62
CA GLN A 246 11.68 15.73 2.44
C GLN A 246 12.98 15.00 2.79
N GLN A 247 13.83 15.60 3.64
CA GLN A 247 15.06 14.97 4.11
C GLN A 247 14.79 13.70 4.93
N ALA A 248 13.79 13.72 5.82
CA ALA A 248 13.43 12.54 6.60
C ALA A 248 12.93 11.39 5.70
N LEU A 249 12.09 11.68 4.70
CA LEU A 249 11.65 10.67 3.72
C LEU A 249 12.82 10.13 2.89
N PHE A 250 13.74 11.01 2.47
CA PHE A 250 14.92 10.61 1.72
C PHE A 250 15.85 9.70 2.54
N ASP A 251 16.12 10.09 3.78
CA ASP A 251 16.99 9.34 4.68
C ASP A 251 16.38 7.97 5.00
N PHE A 252 15.06 7.91 5.15
CA PHE A 252 14.33 6.64 5.26
C PHE A 252 14.59 5.75 4.05
N LEU A 253 14.38 6.23 2.81
CA LEU A 253 14.62 5.43 1.59
C LEU A 253 16.08 4.91 1.53
N VAL A 254 17.05 5.79 1.77
CA VAL A 254 18.49 5.43 1.78
C VAL A 254 18.80 4.36 2.83
N LYS A 255 18.25 4.51 4.04
CA LYS A 255 18.44 3.55 5.13
C LYS A 255 17.84 2.21 4.77
N VAL A 256 16.63 2.19 4.23
CA VAL A 256 15.90 0.97 3.88
C VAL A 256 16.61 0.19 2.77
N GLU A 257 17.21 0.86 1.80
CA GLU A 257 18.05 0.21 0.79
C GLU A 257 19.32 -0.40 1.37
N LYS A 258 20.04 0.35 2.20
CA LYS A 258 21.31 -0.11 2.79
C LYS A 258 21.12 -1.23 3.82
N SER A 259 20.07 -1.14 4.64
CA SER A 259 19.86 -2.02 5.79
C SER A 259 18.96 -3.21 5.48
N HIS A 260 18.07 -3.10 4.50
CA HIS A 260 17.03 -4.11 4.23
C HIS A 260 17.00 -4.58 2.76
N ALA A 261 17.92 -4.10 1.92
CA ALA A 261 18.04 -4.48 0.50
C ALA A 261 16.76 -4.23 -0.33
N TRP A 262 15.91 -3.31 0.10
CA TRP A 262 14.79 -2.82 -0.70
C TRP A 262 15.32 -1.83 -1.77
N PRO A 263 15.04 -2.05 -3.06
CA PRO A 263 15.59 -1.24 -4.14
C PRO A 263 14.83 0.09 -4.27
N THR A 264 15.23 1.08 -3.49
CA THR A 264 14.58 2.39 -3.49
C THR A 264 15.29 3.40 -4.38
N TRP A 265 16.39 3.03 -5.03
CA TRP A 265 17.25 3.96 -5.77
C TRP A 265 16.50 4.77 -6.82
N SER A 266 15.63 4.14 -7.61
CA SER A 266 14.80 4.84 -8.60
C SER A 266 13.88 5.87 -7.95
N ILE A 267 13.23 5.47 -6.85
CA ILE A 267 12.35 6.34 -6.05
C ILE A 267 13.16 7.50 -5.46
N GLN A 268 14.39 7.27 -4.98
CA GLN A 268 15.28 8.31 -4.49
C GLN A 268 15.62 9.35 -5.57
N GLN A 269 15.86 8.93 -6.82
CA GLN A 269 16.11 9.87 -7.92
C GLN A 269 14.85 10.66 -8.27
N GLU A 270 13.71 9.97 -8.40
CA GLU A 270 12.42 10.60 -8.68
C GLU A 270 12.05 11.66 -7.63
N MET A 271 12.25 11.35 -6.34
CA MET A 271 12.00 12.31 -5.26
C MET A 271 12.94 13.51 -5.32
N LYS A 272 14.23 13.32 -5.63
CA LYS A 272 15.18 14.44 -5.81
C LYS A 272 14.77 15.36 -6.96
N GLU A 273 14.37 14.77 -8.08
CA GLU A 273 13.89 15.53 -9.25
C GLU A 273 12.62 16.30 -8.90
N THR A 274 11.65 15.63 -8.29
CA THR A 274 10.36 16.22 -7.88
C THR A 274 10.53 17.37 -6.89
N TRP A 275 11.44 17.24 -5.94
CA TRP A 275 11.72 18.28 -4.95
C TRP A 275 12.71 19.36 -5.44
N GLY A 276 13.21 19.25 -6.68
CA GLY A 276 14.15 20.21 -7.25
C GLY A 276 15.53 20.21 -6.59
N TRP A 277 15.99 19.05 -6.10
CA TRP A 277 17.31 18.91 -5.46
C TRP A 277 18.43 18.65 -6.46
N SER A 278 18.10 18.27 -7.70
CA SER A 278 19.07 18.06 -8.77
C SER A 278 19.70 19.40 -9.17
N PRO A 279 21.05 19.49 -9.31
CA PRO A 279 21.70 20.70 -9.76
C PRO A 279 21.26 21.01 -11.21
N SER A 280 20.82 22.25 -11.43
CA SER A 280 20.54 22.82 -12.75
C SER A 280 21.76 22.90 -13.63
#